data_AF-A0A7Y2CWS5-F1
#
_entry.id   AF-A0A7Y2CWS5-F1
#
_cell.length_a   1.000
_cell.length_b   1.000
_cell.length_c   1.000
_cell.angle_alpha   90.00
_cell.angle_beta   90.00
_cell.angle_gamma   90.00
#
_symmetry.space_group_name_H-M   'P 1'
#
loop_
_entity.id
_entity.type
_entity.pdbx_description
1 polymer ?
#
loop_
_entity_poly.entity_id
_entity_poly.type
_entity_poly.pdbx_seq_one_letter_code
_entity_poly.pdbx_strand_id
1 'polypeptide(L)' 'MPDRPLVLAFDTSAAHCAAALLWGDEVLAGTEEPMARGQAERLLGLCEELLS' A
#
# COMPACT_ATOMS: atom_id res chain seq x y z
N MET A 1 4.58 5.82 -25.61
CA MET A 1 5.09 4.94 -24.53
C MET A 1 3.92 4.06 -24.14
N PRO A 2 4.08 2.74 -23.92
CA PRO A 2 2.95 2.00 -23.37
C PRO A 2 2.57 2.68 -22.04
N ASP A 3 1.27 2.86 -21.79
CA ASP A 3 0.80 3.50 -20.58
C ASP A 3 1.34 2.71 -19.38
N ARG A 4 2.29 3.32 -18.67
CA ARG A 4 2.91 2.72 -17.50
C ARG A 4 1.84 2.76 -16.39
N PRO A 5 1.37 1.60 -15.90
CA PRO A 5 0.22 1.56 -15.01
C PRO A 5 0.55 2.23 -13.67
N LEU A 6 -0.42 2.92 -13.10
CA LEU A 6 -0.37 3.38 -11.71
C LEU A 6 -1.15 2.38 -10.86
N VAL A 7 -0.47 1.68 -9.95
CA VAL A 7 -1.02 0.58 -9.16
C VAL A 7 -0.87 0.89 -7.69
N LEU A 8 -1.98 0.81 -6.95
CA LEU A 8 -1.96 0.77 -5.49
C LEU A 8 -2.09 -0.69 -5.05
N ALA A 9 -1.05 -1.21 -4.41
CA ALA A 9 -1.01 -2.55 -3.83
C ALA A 9 -1.12 -2.45 -2.31
N PHE A 10 -1.76 -3.44 -1.67
CA PHE A 10 -1.84 -3.53 -0.23
C PHE A 10 -1.80 -5.00 0.23
N ASP A 11 -1.32 -5.21 1.45
CA ASP A 11 -1.29 -6.52 2.09
C ASP A 11 -1.76 -6.39 3.54
N THR A 12 -2.78 -7.18 3.87
CA THR A 12 -3.33 -7.32 5.24
C THR A 12 -3.16 -8.75 5.76
N SER A 13 -2.35 -9.55 5.07
CA SER A 13 -1.97 -10.87 5.53
C SER A 13 -0.99 -10.79 6.71
N ALA A 14 -0.87 -11.88 7.47
CA ALA A 14 0.04 -12.00 8.60
C ALA A 14 -0.11 -10.87 9.66
N ALA A 15 0.99 -10.57 10.36
CA ALA A 15 1.03 -9.65 11.49
C ALA A 15 1.46 -8.23 11.07
N HIS A 16 0.95 -7.75 9.93
CA HIS A 16 1.20 -6.41 9.42
C HIS A 16 0.01 -5.87 8.60
N CYS A 17 0.06 -4.57 8.33
CA CYS A 17 -0.71 -3.92 7.28
C CYS A 17 0.27 -3.08 6.45
N ALA A 18 0.32 -3.33 5.14
CA ALA A 18 1.24 -2.67 4.23
C ALA A 18 0.52 -2.12 3.00
N ALA A 19 1.07 -1.06 2.43
CA ALA A 19 0.63 -0.49 1.15
C ALA A 19 1.83 0.00 0.35
N ALA A 20 1.74 -0.05 -0.98
CA ALA A 20 2.72 0.47 -1.90
C ALA A 20 2.06 1.09 -3.14
N LEU A 21 2.56 2.25 -3.57
CA LEU A 21 2.18 2.91 -4.81
C LEU A 21 3.26 2.66 -5.85
N LEU A 22 2.90 2.03 -6.96
CA LEU A 22 3.80 1.70 -8.06
C LEU A 22 3.39 2.47 -9.30
N TRP A 23 4.38 2.96 -10.04
CA TRP A 23 4.20 3.35 -11.42
C TRP A 23 5.04 2.36 -12.24
N GLY A 24 4.42 1.49 -13.03
CA GLY A 24 5.12 0.36 -13.67
C GLY A 24 5.83 -0.53 -12.64
N ASP A 25 7.14 -0.72 -12.82
CA ASP A 25 7.98 -1.51 -11.91
C ASP A 25 8.63 -0.67 -10.80
N GLU A 26 8.36 0.64 -10.75
CA GLU A 26 8.96 1.55 -9.78
C GLU A 26 8.02 1.77 -8.60
N VAL A 27 8.53 1.54 -7.38
CA VAL A 27 7.82 1.88 -6.14
C VAL A 27 8.01 3.37 -5.87
N LEU A 28 6.94 4.14 -6.00
CA LEU A 28 6.90 5.58 -5.72
C LEU A 28 6.82 5.86 -4.22
N ALA A 29 6.04 5.06 -3.49
CA ALA A 29 5.86 5.16 -2.05
C ALA A 29 5.50 3.78 -1.48
N GLY A 30 5.87 3.52 -0.24
CA GLY A 30 5.56 2.26 0.44
C GLY A 30 5.68 2.40 1.95
N THR A 31 4.81 1.71 2.66
CA THR A 31 4.82 1.65 4.13
C THR A 31 4.35 0.27 4.60
N GLU A 32 4.87 -0.16 5.74
CA GLU A 32 4.48 -1.38 6.43
C GLU A 32 4.38 -1.08 7.92
N GLU A 33 3.26 -1.45 8.52
CA GLU A 33 3.03 -1.33 9.95
C GLU A 33 2.88 -2.71 10.59
N PRO A 34 3.72 -3.05 11.59
CA PRO A 34 3.53 -4.29 12.34
C PRO A 34 2.24 -4.19 13.17
N MET A 35 1.33 -5.14 12.98
CA MET A 35 0.08 -5.18 13.75
C MET A 35 -0.51 -6.59 13.83
N ALA A 36 -0.95 -6.98 15.03
CA ALA A 36 -1.53 -8.31 15.27
C ALA A 36 -3.03 -8.41 14.93
N ARG A 37 -3.73 -7.27 14.83
CA ARG A 37 -5.18 -7.14 14.58
C ARG A 37 -5.51 -5.71 14.22
N GLY A 38 -6.63 -5.49 13.52
CA GLY A 38 -7.12 -4.17 13.12
C GLY A 38 -6.68 -3.73 11.71
N GLN A 39 -6.17 -4.65 10.89
CA GLN A 39 -5.66 -4.38 9.55
C GLN A 39 -6.74 -3.78 8.65
N ALA A 40 -7.98 -4.28 8.73
CA ALA A 40 -9.09 -3.83 7.89
C ALA A 40 -9.45 -2.36 8.17
N GLU A 41 -9.45 -1.96 9.45
CA GLU A 41 -9.72 -0.60 9.88
C GLU A 41 -8.57 0.35 9.53
N ARG A 42 -7.32 -0.12 9.58
CA ARG A 42 -6.14 0.69 9.26
C ARG A 42 -5.93 0.89 7.75
N LEU A 43 -6.32 -0.08 6.93
CA LEU A 43 -5.98 -0.17 5.51
C LEU A 43 -6.28 1.12 4.72
N LEU A 44 -7.49 1.66 4.81
CA LEU A 44 -7.86 2.82 3.99
C LEU A 44 -7.09 4.10 4.38
N GLY A 45 -6.84 4.30 5.68
CA GLY A 45 -6.01 5.42 6.13
C GLY A 45 -4.56 5.27 5.67
N LEU A 46 -4.03 4.03 5.64
CA LEU A 46 -2.67 3.76 5.17
C LEU A 46 -2.56 4.05 3.67
N CYS A 47 -3.56 3.64 2.90
CA CYS A 47 -3.65 3.96 1.48
C CYS A 47 -3.74 5.48 1.23
N GLU A 48 -4.51 6.22 2.03
CA GLU A 48 -4.65 7.68 1.90
C GLU A 48 -3.33 8.42 2.15
N GLU A 49 -2.53 7.97 3.12
CA GLU A 49 -1.19 8.52 3.40
C GLU A 49 -0.23 8.40 2.20
N LEU A 50 -0.39 7.38 1.36
CA LEU A 50 0.43 7.19 0.15
C LEU A 50 -0.05 8.01 -1.05
N LEU A 51 -1.30 8.49 -1.02
CA LEU A 51 -1.95 9.20 -2.12
C LEU A 51 -2.00 10.73 -1.94
N SER A 52 -1.67 11.22 -0.73
CA SER A 52 -1.69 12.64 -0.35
C SER A 52 -0.36 13.33 -0.64
#